data_AF-A0A9C7LAI4-F1
#
_entry.id   AF-A0A9C7LAI4-F1
#
_cell.length_a   1.000
_cell.length_b   1.000
_cell.length_c   1.000
_cell.angle_alpha   90.00
_cell.angle_beta   90.00
_cell.angle_gamma   90.00
#
_symmetry.space_group_name_H-M   'P 1'
#
loop_
_entity.id
_entity.type
_entity.pdbx_description
1 polymer ?
#
loop_
_entity_poly.entity_id
_entity_poly.type
_entity_poly.pdbx_seq_one_letter_code
_entity_poly.pdbx_strand_id
1 'polypeptide(L)'
;MKYCKNDRGYVLLNVLIIIILIISFGMLLIPKTINTSIQIQKNEGNTQAKDMSEMGIHYTHAYLQSLVSKAIEESKKDTRYMNNTINHDTLFCEKLKVQFSYFNTFFPKEIRMDANQNHLFQIRNFEPYSITAKNDTKVTTCDSFKNMTVPIESIGKVEGKSEKSIKAFFVIENKVATETVPGTGGGGTGGSTVPVDPNILPLVNVTNPVKLSGQSTTQMYSSAHFFSAVIIGGNGKLMIGGNAWFEGIEAHNKPYSVTFNGNNGILIISGDAYFKYSVDLGGTNTNYVCIRGNAYRLRTGTTNTWDPYPEIKTAQTCPPLIEQQVEYFYDISEWGIIESNLNVIY
;
A
#
# COMPACT_ATOMS: atom_id res chain seq x y z
N MET A 1 23.80 24.38 95.68
CA MET A 1 22.70 24.81 94.81
C MET A 1 22.00 23.57 94.26
N LYS A 2 20.76 23.29 94.69
CA LYS A 2 19.93 22.22 94.12
C LYS A 2 19.23 22.76 92.88
N TYR A 3 19.61 22.28 91.70
CA TYR A 3 18.86 22.54 90.48
C TYR A 3 17.53 21.77 90.55
N CYS A 4 16.42 22.45 90.78
CA CYS A 4 15.10 21.89 90.53
C CYS A 4 14.93 21.73 89.02
N LYS A 5 15.11 20.51 88.49
CA LYS A 5 14.79 20.19 87.10
C LYS A 5 13.27 20.20 86.93
N ASN A 6 12.77 21.14 86.12
CA ASN A 6 11.36 21.19 85.74
C ASN A 6 11.10 20.18 84.60
N ASP A 7 11.11 18.89 84.94
CA ASP A 7 10.95 17.81 83.97
C ASP A 7 9.57 17.86 83.28
N ARG A 8 8.53 18.35 83.97
CA ARG A 8 7.18 18.51 83.39
C ARG A 8 7.12 19.60 82.33
N GLY A 9 7.79 20.73 82.55
CA GLY A 9 7.86 21.84 81.58
C GLY A 9 8.67 21.48 80.33
N TYR A 10 9.76 20.73 80.51
CA TYR A 10 10.61 20.29 79.40
C TYR A 10 9.91 19.25 78.50
N VAL A 11 9.17 18.32 79.10
CA VAL A 11 8.33 17.36 78.35
C VAL A 11 7.23 18.07 77.58
N LEU A 12 6.54 19.06 78.20
CA LEU A 12 5.50 19.84 77.52
C LEU A 12 6.06 20.61 76.32
N LEU A 13 7.22 21.24 76.46
CA LEU A 13 7.89 21.98 75.39
C LEU A 13 8.28 21.05 74.23
N ASN A 14 8.86 19.89 74.52
CA ASN A 14 9.22 18.90 73.50
C ASN A 14 8.00 18.40 72.74
N VAL A 15 6.90 18.08 73.45
CA VAL A 15 5.65 17.67 72.80
C VAL A 15 5.12 18.77 71.89
N LEU A 16 5.16 20.03 72.33
CA LEU A 16 4.70 21.17 71.53
C LEU A 16 5.55 21.36 70.26
N ILE A 17 6.88 21.26 70.38
CA ILE A 17 7.81 21.35 69.26
C ILE A 17 7.59 20.21 68.27
N ILE A 18 7.38 18.98 68.76
CA ILE A 18 7.09 17.81 67.92
C ILE A 18 5.78 18.01 67.16
N ILE A 19 4.73 18.51 67.82
CA ILE A 19 3.44 18.80 67.16
C ILE A 19 3.62 19.86 66.06
N ILE A 20 4.35 20.94 66.33
CA ILE A 20 4.62 21.99 65.33
C ILE A 20 5.41 21.42 64.14
N LEU A 21 6.42 20.58 64.40
CA LEU A 21 7.18 19.91 63.34
C LEU A 21 6.30 18.98 62.51
N ILE A 22 5.46 18.16 63.13
CA ILE A 22 4.55 17.26 62.42
C ILE A 22 3.55 18.05 61.56
N ILE A 23 2.99 19.15 62.08
CA ILE A 23 2.04 19.98 61.32
C ILE A 23 2.74 20.68 60.16
N SER A 24 3.92 21.26 60.38
CA SER A 24 4.67 21.97 59.33
C SER A 24 5.15 21.02 58.23
N PHE A 25 5.69 19.84 58.58
CA PHE A 25 6.03 18.82 57.58
C PHE A 25 4.79 18.22 56.91
N GLY A 26 3.71 17.99 57.65
CA GLY A 26 2.44 17.50 57.10
C GLY A 26 1.87 18.45 56.06
N MET A 27 1.83 19.75 56.35
CA MET A 27 1.37 20.78 55.41
C MET A 27 2.26 20.90 54.17
N LEU A 28 3.56 20.60 54.27
CA LEU A 28 4.47 20.62 53.11
C LEU A 28 4.33 19.37 52.22
N LEU A 29 4.09 18.20 52.83
CA LEU A 29 4.05 16.93 52.10
C LEU A 29 2.70 16.68 51.41
N ILE A 30 1.58 17.04 52.04
CA ILE A 30 0.24 16.77 51.51
C ILE A 30 0.01 17.39 50.11
N PRO A 31 0.27 18.70 49.88
CA PRO A 31 0.05 19.31 48.58
C PRO A 31 0.95 18.71 47.49
N LYS A 32 2.19 18.32 47.85
CA LYS A 32 3.13 17.72 46.91
C LYS A 32 2.64 16.34 46.44
N THR A 33 2.24 15.48 47.37
CA THR A 33 1.71 14.15 47.04
C THR A 33 0.42 14.23 46.22
N ILE A 34 -0.50 15.13 46.58
CA ILE A 34 -1.73 15.35 45.81
C ILE A 34 -1.43 15.86 44.41
N ASN A 35 -0.55 16.85 44.25
CA ASN A 35 -0.17 17.39 42.95
C ASN A 35 0.50 16.33 42.07
N THR A 36 1.41 15.52 42.63
CA THR A 36 2.03 14.41 41.90
C THR A 36 0.99 13.37 41.48
N SER A 37 0.06 13.00 42.36
CA SER A 37 -1.03 12.08 42.02
C SER A 37 -1.91 12.60 40.89
N ILE A 38 -2.27 13.89 40.91
CA ILE A 38 -3.06 14.53 39.85
C ILE A 38 -2.30 14.56 38.53
N GLN A 39 -0.99 14.86 38.56
CA GLN A 39 -0.14 14.85 37.37
C GLN A 39 -0.01 13.44 36.78
N ILE A 40 0.15 12.41 37.60
CA ILE A 40 0.18 11.01 37.16
C ILE A 40 -1.14 10.63 36.50
N GLN A 41 -2.28 10.92 37.15
CA GLN A 41 -3.61 10.64 36.58
C GLN A 41 -3.84 11.36 35.25
N LYS A 42 -3.42 12.62 35.14
CA LYS A 42 -3.50 13.38 33.88
C LYS A 42 -2.61 12.78 32.80
N ASN A 43 -1.41 12.33 33.15
CA ASN A 43 -0.49 11.72 32.21
C ASN A 43 -1.02 10.36 31.74
N GLU A 44 -1.54 9.54 32.65
CA GLU A 44 -2.17 8.26 32.34
C GLU A 44 -3.41 8.44 31.44
N GLY A 45 -4.32 9.36 31.79
CA GLY A 45 -5.49 9.65 30.95
C GLY A 45 -5.10 10.18 29.56
N ASN A 46 -4.02 10.95 29.45
CA ASN A 46 -3.49 11.39 28.15
C ASN A 46 -2.89 10.25 27.33
N THR A 47 -2.17 9.32 27.97
CA THR A 47 -1.65 8.12 27.32
C THR A 47 -2.80 7.24 26.82
N GLN A 48 -3.79 6.97 27.68
CA GLN A 48 -4.97 6.20 27.29
C GLN A 48 -5.76 6.89 26.16
N ALA A 49 -5.92 8.22 26.21
CA ALA A 49 -6.57 8.95 25.11
C ALA A 49 -5.77 8.85 23.81
N LYS A 50 -4.44 8.85 23.88
CA LYS A 50 -3.58 8.60 22.72
C LYS A 50 -3.80 7.19 22.16
N ASP A 51 -3.77 6.17 23.02
CA ASP A 51 -3.99 4.78 22.63
C ASP A 51 -5.38 4.60 21.97
N MET A 52 -6.42 5.25 22.51
CA MET A 52 -7.74 5.27 21.89
C MET A 52 -7.73 5.92 20.51
N SER A 53 -7.02 7.04 20.33
CA SER A 53 -6.89 7.65 18.99
C SER A 53 -6.15 6.75 18.01
N GLU A 54 -5.07 6.07 18.43
CA GLU A 54 -4.33 5.11 17.60
C GLU A 54 -5.21 3.90 17.21
N MET A 55 -5.98 3.36 18.15
CA MET A 55 -6.97 2.32 17.86
C MET A 55 -7.98 2.75 16.80
N GLY A 56 -8.44 4.00 16.84
CA GLY A 56 -9.32 4.54 15.81
C GLY A 56 -8.67 4.57 14.42
N ILE A 57 -7.39 4.94 14.32
CA ILE A 57 -6.63 4.88 13.06
C ILE A 57 -6.53 3.44 12.55
N HIS A 58 -6.20 2.48 13.40
CA HIS A 58 -6.13 1.07 13.03
C HIS A 58 -7.49 0.50 12.61
N TYR A 59 -8.56 0.87 13.31
CA TYR A 59 -9.91 0.48 12.95
C TYR A 59 -10.31 1.00 11.57
N THR A 60 -10.05 2.29 11.31
CA THR A 60 -10.29 2.88 9.99
C THR A 60 -9.44 2.21 8.91
N HIS A 61 -8.17 1.92 9.19
CA HIS A 61 -7.29 1.21 8.27
C HIS A 61 -7.88 -0.14 7.84
N ALA A 62 -8.26 -0.99 8.81
CA ALA A 62 -8.87 -2.29 8.54
C ALA A 62 -10.17 -2.16 7.74
N TYR A 63 -11.00 -1.16 8.07
CA TYR A 63 -12.22 -0.90 7.32
C TYR A 63 -11.92 -0.47 5.87
N LEU A 64 -10.98 0.44 5.65
CA LEU A 64 -10.57 0.88 4.31
C LEU A 64 -10.02 -0.29 3.47
N GLN A 65 -9.22 -1.19 4.07
CA GLN A 65 -8.75 -2.40 3.40
C GLN A 65 -9.91 -3.28 2.93
N SER A 66 -10.97 -3.41 3.74
CA SER A 66 -12.18 -4.14 3.35
C SER A 66 -12.91 -3.48 2.17
N LEU A 67 -12.96 -2.14 2.11
CA LEU A 67 -13.56 -1.41 1.00
C LEU A 67 -12.77 -1.58 -0.29
N VAL A 68 -11.43 -1.51 -0.22
CA VAL A 68 -10.55 -1.76 -1.36
C VAL A 68 -10.78 -3.17 -1.89
N SER A 69 -10.76 -4.17 -1.01
CA SER A 69 -10.99 -5.58 -1.38
C SER A 69 -12.34 -5.77 -2.07
N LYS A 70 -13.40 -5.14 -1.56
CA LYS A 70 -14.74 -5.19 -2.16
C LYS A 70 -14.81 -4.48 -3.51
N ALA A 71 -14.14 -3.33 -3.66
CA ALA A 71 -14.07 -2.62 -4.92
C ALA A 71 -13.34 -3.45 -6.01
N ILE A 72 -12.27 -4.18 -5.63
CA ILE A 72 -11.60 -5.14 -6.51
C ILE A 72 -12.57 -6.24 -6.94
N GLU A 73 -13.27 -6.85 -5.99
CA GLU A 73 -14.23 -7.93 -6.26
C GLU A 73 -15.35 -7.48 -7.20
N GLU A 74 -15.96 -6.32 -6.94
CA GLU A 74 -17.02 -5.75 -7.78
C GLU A 74 -16.52 -5.37 -9.18
N SER A 75 -15.29 -4.90 -9.29
CA SER A 75 -14.69 -4.58 -10.59
C SER A 75 -14.47 -5.83 -11.42
N LYS A 76 -13.96 -6.92 -10.82
CA LYS A 76 -13.76 -8.21 -11.50
C LYS A 76 -15.09 -8.83 -11.98
N LYS A 77 -16.20 -8.53 -11.31
CA LYS A 77 -17.55 -8.98 -11.69
C LYS A 77 -18.22 -8.10 -12.76
N ASP A 78 -17.68 -6.92 -13.06
CA ASP A 78 -18.25 -6.00 -14.06
C ASP A 78 -18.06 -6.56 -15.47
N THR A 79 -19.08 -6.50 -16.31
CA THR A 79 -19.00 -7.02 -17.69
C THR A 79 -17.99 -6.25 -18.55
N ARG A 80 -17.74 -4.96 -18.22
CA ARG A 80 -16.72 -4.15 -18.91
C ARG A 80 -15.30 -4.63 -18.60
N TYR A 81 -15.09 -5.19 -17.40
CA TYR A 81 -13.84 -5.86 -17.03
C TYR A 81 -13.67 -7.15 -17.81
N MET A 82 -14.68 -8.04 -17.78
CA MET A 82 -14.61 -9.34 -18.46
C MET A 82 -14.42 -9.21 -19.97
N ASN A 83 -15.04 -8.20 -20.59
CA ASN A 83 -14.93 -7.94 -22.02
C ASN A 83 -13.76 -7.02 -22.38
N ASN A 84 -12.95 -6.58 -21.40
CA ASN A 84 -11.79 -5.71 -21.61
C ASN A 84 -12.14 -4.45 -22.43
N THR A 85 -13.31 -3.85 -22.16
CA THR A 85 -13.82 -2.66 -22.87
C THR A 85 -13.53 -1.35 -22.15
N ILE A 86 -13.00 -1.41 -20.93
CA ILE A 86 -12.61 -0.25 -20.12
C ILE A 86 -11.27 -0.50 -19.46
N ASN A 87 -10.51 0.58 -19.23
CA ASN A 87 -9.32 0.55 -18.38
C ASN A 87 -9.70 0.07 -16.96
N HIS A 88 -9.01 -0.97 -16.48
CA HIS A 88 -9.27 -1.57 -15.18
C HIS A 88 -8.97 -0.65 -13.99
N ASP A 89 -7.98 0.26 -14.09
CA ASP A 89 -7.68 1.26 -13.06
C ASP A 89 -8.85 2.25 -12.92
N THR A 90 -9.38 2.70 -14.06
CA THR A 90 -10.54 3.60 -14.11
C THR A 90 -11.76 2.93 -13.50
N LEU A 91 -12.02 1.68 -13.89
CA LEU A 91 -13.12 0.90 -13.34
C LEU A 91 -12.98 0.68 -11.83
N PHE A 92 -11.78 0.32 -11.36
CA PHE A 92 -11.48 0.18 -9.94
C PHE A 92 -11.76 1.47 -9.18
N CYS A 93 -11.27 2.61 -9.70
CA CYS A 93 -11.55 3.91 -9.11
C CYS A 93 -13.06 4.24 -9.08
N GLU A 94 -13.81 3.93 -10.13
CA GLU A 94 -15.28 4.10 -10.15
C GLU A 94 -15.94 3.31 -9.01
N LYS A 95 -15.61 2.02 -8.88
CA LYS A 95 -16.16 1.16 -7.81
C LYS A 95 -15.69 1.62 -6.43
N LEU A 96 -14.43 2.01 -6.29
CA LEU A 96 -13.87 2.49 -5.04
C LEU A 96 -14.58 3.78 -4.58
N LYS A 97 -14.85 4.73 -5.48
CA LYS A 97 -15.63 5.95 -5.18
C LYS A 97 -17.02 5.60 -4.64
N VAL A 98 -17.68 4.60 -5.21
CA VAL A 98 -18.98 4.11 -4.73
C VAL A 98 -18.83 3.55 -3.31
N GLN A 99 -17.82 2.72 -3.03
CA GLN A 99 -17.55 2.21 -1.67
C GLN A 99 -17.24 3.35 -0.68
N PHE A 100 -16.53 4.39 -1.08
CA PHE A 100 -16.29 5.57 -0.24
C PHE A 100 -17.55 6.42 0.02
N SER A 101 -18.49 6.45 -0.92
CA SER A 101 -19.79 7.05 -0.65
C SER A 101 -20.49 6.32 0.49
N TYR A 102 -20.44 4.98 0.51
CA TYR A 102 -20.96 4.17 1.61
C TYR A 102 -20.18 4.36 2.91
N PHE A 103 -18.86 4.47 2.85
CA PHE A 103 -18.04 4.81 4.02
C PHE A 103 -18.53 6.10 4.69
N ASN A 104 -18.72 7.18 3.94
CA ASN A 104 -19.14 8.46 4.50
C ASN A 104 -20.52 8.42 5.18
N THR A 105 -21.40 7.52 4.72
CA THR A 105 -22.77 7.36 5.24
C THR A 105 -22.87 6.36 6.39
N PHE A 106 -22.20 5.21 6.30
CA PHE A 106 -22.41 4.06 7.19
C PHE A 106 -21.25 3.78 8.14
N PHE A 107 -20.09 4.38 7.93
CA PHE A 107 -18.94 4.14 8.80
C PHE A 107 -19.23 4.63 10.22
N PRO A 108 -19.07 3.78 11.26
CA PRO A 108 -19.24 4.20 12.64
C PRO A 108 -18.20 5.25 13.01
N LYS A 109 -18.64 6.51 13.13
CA LYS A 109 -17.77 7.65 13.47
C LYS A 109 -17.44 7.72 14.95
N GLU A 110 -18.10 6.93 15.78
CA GLU A 110 -17.86 6.87 17.22
C GLU A 110 -17.99 5.42 17.68
N ILE A 111 -16.97 4.92 18.38
CA ILE A 111 -16.97 3.58 18.96
C ILE A 111 -16.58 3.68 20.42
N ARG A 112 -17.38 3.03 21.27
CA ARG A 112 -17.22 3.00 22.72
C ARG A 112 -16.72 1.60 23.11
N MET A 113 -15.63 1.55 23.87
CA MET A 113 -14.93 0.31 24.19
C MET A 113 -15.40 -0.33 25.50
N ASP A 114 -16.01 0.45 26.38
CA ASP A 114 -16.46 -0.02 27.69
C ASP A 114 -17.98 0.16 27.87
N ALA A 115 -18.55 -0.71 28.71
CA ALA A 115 -19.96 -0.64 29.08
C ALA A 115 -20.33 0.69 29.78
N ASN A 116 -19.34 1.31 30.44
CA ASN A 116 -19.48 2.58 31.13
C ASN A 116 -19.32 3.79 30.21
N GLN A 117 -19.03 3.58 28.93
CA GLN A 117 -18.89 4.63 27.92
C GLN A 117 -17.80 5.69 28.19
N ASN A 118 -16.82 5.37 29.03
CA ASN A 118 -15.76 6.27 29.42
C ASN A 118 -14.58 6.25 28.45
N HIS A 119 -14.44 5.19 27.65
CA HIS A 119 -13.37 5.06 26.67
C HIS A 119 -13.97 4.99 25.27
N LEU A 120 -13.66 6.00 24.45
CA LEU A 120 -14.14 6.03 23.07
C LEU A 120 -13.09 6.61 22.15
N PHE A 121 -13.20 6.27 20.88
CA PHE A 121 -12.60 7.06 19.82
C PHE A 121 -13.69 7.59 18.89
N GLN A 122 -13.45 8.79 18.38
CA GLN A 122 -14.28 9.45 17.40
C GLN A 122 -13.46 9.65 16.13
N ILE A 123 -13.94 9.11 15.01
CA ILE A 123 -13.35 9.32 13.70
C ILE A 123 -14.02 10.51 13.03
N ARG A 124 -13.21 11.49 12.62
CA ARG A 124 -13.63 12.64 11.82
C ARG A 124 -12.93 12.60 10.47
N ASN A 125 -13.71 12.81 9.42
CA ASN A 125 -13.16 13.15 8.12
C ASN A 125 -12.97 14.66 8.12
N PHE A 126 -11.72 15.11 8.13
CA PHE A 126 -11.43 16.55 8.09
C PHE A 126 -11.43 17.09 6.66
N GLU A 127 -11.20 16.23 5.66
CA GLU A 127 -11.26 16.55 4.23
C GLU A 127 -11.86 15.38 3.42
N PRO A 128 -12.43 15.62 2.22
CA PRO A 128 -12.77 14.54 1.31
C PRO A 128 -11.51 13.80 0.87
N TYR A 129 -11.66 12.54 0.44
CA TYR A 129 -10.57 11.84 -0.24
C TYR A 129 -10.16 12.60 -1.52
N SER A 130 -8.88 12.54 -1.89
CA SER A 130 -8.38 13.14 -3.13
C SER A 130 -7.89 12.06 -4.08
N ILE A 131 -8.24 12.20 -5.36
CA ILE A 131 -7.77 11.33 -6.42
C ILE A 131 -6.61 12.02 -7.15
N THR A 132 -5.53 11.29 -7.38
CA THR A 132 -4.38 11.76 -8.18
C THR A 132 -4.35 10.99 -9.49
N ALA A 133 -4.20 11.70 -10.60
CA ALA A 133 -4.01 11.10 -11.91
C ALA A 133 -2.52 10.76 -12.17
N LYS A 134 -2.23 9.99 -13.23
CA LYS A 134 -0.88 9.55 -13.62
C LYS A 134 0.07 10.71 -13.93
N ASN A 135 -0.45 11.88 -14.27
CA ASN A 135 0.31 13.12 -14.48
C ASN A 135 0.54 13.92 -13.17
N ASP A 136 0.27 13.31 -12.01
CA ASP A 136 0.41 13.92 -10.68
C ASP A 136 -0.49 15.15 -10.40
N THR A 137 -1.57 15.30 -11.18
CA THR A 137 -2.60 16.30 -10.92
C THR A 137 -3.72 15.73 -10.06
N LYS A 138 -4.25 16.55 -9.14
CA LYS A 138 -5.48 16.24 -8.41
C LYS A 138 -6.67 16.31 -9.37
N VAL A 139 -7.46 15.25 -9.43
CA VAL A 139 -8.61 15.14 -10.33
C VAL A 139 -9.86 14.71 -9.57
N THR A 140 -11.03 14.91 -10.17
CA THR A 140 -12.32 14.44 -9.65
C THR A 140 -12.86 13.23 -10.41
N THR A 141 -12.32 12.97 -11.60
CA THR A 141 -12.64 11.82 -12.45
C THR A 141 -11.66 10.67 -12.18
N CYS A 142 -12.00 9.49 -12.71
CA CYS A 142 -11.17 8.29 -12.61
C CYS A 142 -10.29 8.09 -13.86
N ASP A 143 -10.21 9.10 -14.71
CA ASP A 143 -9.41 9.07 -15.93
C ASP A 143 -7.94 9.11 -15.55
N SER A 144 -7.16 8.16 -16.06
CA SER A 144 -5.74 8.00 -15.72
C SER A 144 -5.49 7.95 -14.21
N PHE A 145 -6.32 7.22 -13.47
CA PHE A 145 -6.18 7.02 -12.03
C PHE A 145 -4.77 6.48 -11.65
N LYS A 146 -4.13 7.12 -10.66
CA LYS A 146 -2.83 6.71 -10.11
C LYS A 146 -2.95 6.24 -8.66
N ASN A 147 -3.53 7.08 -7.81
CA ASN A 147 -3.74 6.75 -6.40
C ASN A 147 -4.91 7.57 -5.81
N MET A 148 -5.36 7.13 -4.63
CA MET A 148 -6.35 7.84 -3.82
C MET A 148 -5.79 8.07 -2.42
N THR A 149 -5.80 9.32 -1.95
CA THR A 149 -5.39 9.67 -0.59
C THR A 149 -6.61 9.94 0.27
N VAL A 150 -6.66 9.31 1.45
CA VAL A 150 -7.77 9.40 2.39
C VAL A 150 -7.26 10.00 3.71
N PRO A 151 -7.56 11.28 3.97
CA PRO A 151 -7.23 11.93 5.24
C PRO A 151 -8.20 11.51 6.34
N ILE A 152 -7.67 11.04 7.48
CA ILE A 152 -8.46 10.62 8.64
C ILE A 152 -7.94 11.31 9.90
N GLU A 153 -8.86 11.80 10.73
CA GLU A 153 -8.56 12.25 12.09
C GLU A 153 -9.27 11.34 13.09
N SER A 154 -8.54 10.80 14.05
CA SER A 154 -9.06 10.00 15.14
C SER A 154 -8.84 10.72 16.46
N ILE A 155 -9.92 10.92 17.22
CA ILE A 155 -9.92 11.60 18.50
C ILE A 155 -10.26 10.60 19.59
N GLY A 156 -9.28 10.23 20.41
CA GLY A 156 -9.48 9.38 21.58
C GLY A 156 -9.92 10.21 22.78
N LYS A 157 -10.94 9.75 23.49
CA LYS A 157 -11.47 10.39 24.69
C LYS A 157 -11.55 9.39 25.85
N VAL A 158 -11.09 9.83 27.01
CA VAL A 158 -11.06 9.04 28.24
C VAL A 158 -11.70 9.83 29.38
N GLU A 159 -12.72 9.23 29.98
CA GLU A 159 -13.55 9.77 31.08
C GLU A 159 -14.10 11.18 30.83
N GLY A 160 -14.20 11.61 29.57
CA GLY A 160 -14.58 12.99 29.21
C GLY A 160 -13.59 14.08 29.66
N LYS A 161 -12.42 13.71 30.20
CA LYS A 161 -11.42 14.64 30.76
C LYS A 161 -10.17 14.74 29.90
N SER A 162 -9.74 13.63 29.31
CA SER A 162 -8.56 13.55 28.47
C SER A 162 -8.97 13.34 27.02
N GLU A 163 -8.42 14.17 26.13
CA GLU A 163 -8.67 14.11 24.69
C GLU A 163 -7.33 14.21 23.94
N LYS A 164 -7.14 13.32 22.97
CA LYS A 164 -6.01 13.34 22.05
C LYS A 164 -6.50 13.12 20.62
N SER A 165 -5.99 13.92 19.70
CA SER A 165 -6.27 13.80 18.27
C SER A 165 -5.01 13.32 17.56
N ILE A 166 -5.18 12.39 16.62
CA ILE A 166 -4.15 11.91 15.72
C ILE A 166 -4.68 12.01 14.30
N LYS A 167 -3.86 12.53 13.40
CA LYS A 167 -4.17 12.61 11.96
C LYS A 167 -3.33 11.59 11.20
N ALA A 168 -3.95 10.93 10.24
CA ALA A 168 -3.29 9.98 9.34
C ALA A 168 -3.73 10.21 7.90
N PHE A 169 -2.84 9.88 6.97
CA PHE A 169 -3.13 9.85 5.53
C PHE A 169 -2.93 8.42 5.03
N PHE A 170 -4.01 7.81 4.53
CA PHE A 170 -3.93 6.51 3.88
C PHE A 170 -3.82 6.70 2.37
N VAL A 171 -2.78 6.14 1.76
CA VAL A 171 -2.60 6.14 0.31
C VAL A 171 -3.01 4.76 -0.22
N ILE A 172 -4.08 4.75 -1.02
CA ILE A 172 -4.51 3.58 -1.79
C ILE A 172 -3.85 3.68 -3.16
N GLU A 173 -2.96 2.76 -3.44
CA GLU A 173 -2.21 2.69 -4.69
C GLU A 173 -1.93 1.24 -5.06
N ASN A 174 -1.49 1.04 -6.30
CA ASN A 174 -1.11 -0.27 -6.76
C ASN A 174 0.29 -0.64 -6.23
N LYS A 175 0.42 -1.82 -5.63
CA LYS A 175 1.71 -2.34 -5.19
C LYS A 175 2.55 -2.68 -6.41
N VAL A 176 3.50 -1.81 -6.76
CA VAL A 176 4.48 -2.14 -7.80
C VAL A 176 5.28 -3.36 -7.31
N ALA A 177 5.42 -4.37 -8.17
CA ALA A 177 6.02 -5.69 -7.90
C ALA A 177 7.52 -5.70 -7.52
N THR A 178 8.06 -4.62 -6.97
CA THR A 178 9.42 -4.57 -6.46
C THR A 178 9.42 -4.45 -4.94
N GLU A 179 9.37 -5.59 -4.26
CA GLU A 179 9.92 -5.66 -2.90
C GLU A 179 11.44 -5.61 -3.02
N THR A 180 12.05 -4.48 -2.68
CA THR A 180 13.48 -4.44 -2.38
C THR A 180 13.68 -5.16 -1.05
N VAL A 181 13.99 -6.46 -1.12
CA VAL A 181 14.39 -7.22 0.08
C VAL A 181 15.63 -6.55 0.67
N PRO A 182 15.61 -6.09 1.94
CA PRO A 182 16.80 -5.55 2.57
C PRO A 182 17.89 -6.63 2.61
N GLY A 183 19.00 -6.39 1.91
CA GLY A 183 20.14 -7.31 1.93
C GLY A 183 20.58 -7.54 3.38
N THR A 184 20.49 -8.79 3.84
CA THR A 184 20.92 -9.17 5.19
C THR A 184 22.44 -9.24 5.20
N GLY A 185 23.08 -8.10 5.42
CA GLY A 185 24.51 -7.99 5.74
C GLY A 185 25.41 -7.60 4.57
N GLY A 186 26.09 -6.46 4.75
CA GLY A 186 27.33 -6.14 4.05
C GLY A 186 27.20 -5.17 2.88
N GLY A 187 27.01 -3.87 3.17
CA GLY A 187 27.66 -2.75 2.47
C GLY A 187 27.65 -2.66 0.94
N GLY A 188 26.78 -3.39 0.24
CA GLY A 188 26.66 -3.36 -1.22
C GLY A 188 25.31 -2.79 -1.63
N THR A 189 25.32 -1.72 -2.42
CA THR A 189 24.16 -1.04 -3.01
C THR A 189 23.44 -1.83 -4.12
N GLY A 190 23.61 -3.16 -4.16
CA GLY A 190 23.02 -4.04 -5.17
C GLY A 190 22.20 -5.16 -4.54
N GLY A 191 20.99 -4.87 -4.10
CA GLY A 191 20.02 -5.91 -3.77
C GLY A 191 19.64 -6.65 -5.04
N SER A 192 20.06 -7.91 -5.18
CA SER A 192 19.58 -8.77 -6.26
C SER A 192 18.10 -9.02 -6.02
N THR A 193 17.23 -8.54 -6.91
CA THR A 193 15.81 -8.86 -6.86
C THR A 193 15.66 -10.37 -7.06
N VAL A 194 15.04 -11.04 -6.09
CA VAL A 194 14.68 -12.45 -6.23
C VAL A 194 13.40 -12.49 -7.08
N PRO A 195 13.38 -13.18 -8.23
CA PRO A 195 12.17 -13.27 -9.04
C PRO A 195 11.06 -13.98 -8.26
N VAL A 196 9.85 -13.44 -8.32
CA VAL A 196 8.66 -14.11 -7.82
C VAL A 196 8.29 -15.25 -8.77
N ASP A 197 7.88 -16.41 -8.26
CA ASP A 197 7.41 -17.50 -9.13
C ASP A 197 6.12 -17.04 -9.87
N PRO A 198 6.09 -17.00 -11.22
CA PRO A 198 4.90 -16.54 -11.95
C PRO A 198 3.67 -17.41 -11.71
N ASN A 199 3.82 -18.65 -11.23
CA ASN A 199 2.70 -19.53 -10.89
C ASN A 199 1.84 -19.03 -9.71
N ILE A 200 2.41 -18.17 -8.84
CA ILE A 200 1.66 -17.59 -7.72
C ILE A 200 1.07 -16.22 -8.05
N LEU A 201 1.36 -15.69 -9.23
CA LEU A 201 0.81 -14.41 -9.69
C LEU A 201 -0.62 -14.63 -10.20
N PRO A 202 -1.53 -13.66 -9.98
CA PRO A 202 -2.93 -13.76 -10.40
C PRO A 202 -3.10 -13.51 -11.92
N LEU A 203 -2.47 -14.34 -12.76
CA LEU A 203 -2.45 -14.18 -14.21
C LEU A 203 -3.74 -14.68 -14.87
N VAL A 204 -4.23 -13.97 -15.88
CA VAL A 204 -5.35 -14.39 -16.72
C VAL A 204 -4.86 -15.29 -17.84
N ASN A 205 -5.43 -16.49 -17.94
CA ASN A 205 -5.07 -17.46 -18.96
C ASN A 205 -5.52 -17.02 -20.35
N VAL A 206 -4.56 -16.82 -21.25
CA VAL A 206 -4.78 -16.54 -22.67
C VAL A 206 -4.70 -17.86 -23.42
N THR A 207 -5.87 -18.45 -23.68
CA THR A 207 -6.00 -19.77 -24.33
C THR A 207 -5.91 -19.69 -25.85
N ASN A 208 -6.35 -18.57 -26.44
CA ASN A 208 -6.28 -18.36 -27.88
C ASN A 208 -4.90 -17.85 -28.31
N PRO A 209 -4.31 -18.39 -29.41
CA PRO A 209 -3.06 -17.87 -29.93
C PRO A 209 -3.17 -16.39 -30.31
N VAL A 210 -2.26 -15.56 -29.80
CA VAL A 210 -2.17 -14.15 -30.18
C VAL A 210 -1.28 -14.03 -31.40
N LYS A 211 -1.88 -13.70 -32.54
CA LYS A 211 -1.19 -13.46 -33.81
C LYS A 211 -1.60 -12.10 -34.35
N LEU A 212 -0.70 -11.13 -34.24
CA LEU A 212 -0.89 -9.79 -34.77
C LEU A 212 -0.23 -9.68 -36.15
N SER A 213 -0.84 -8.92 -37.04
CA SER A 213 -0.28 -8.60 -38.37
C SER A 213 -0.64 -7.18 -38.79
N GLY A 214 0.12 -6.61 -39.73
CA GLY A 214 -0.15 -5.27 -40.26
C GLY A 214 -0.02 -4.19 -39.20
N GLN A 215 -1.08 -3.42 -38.95
CA GLN A 215 -1.15 -2.36 -37.92
C GLN A 215 -2.03 -2.77 -36.72
N SER A 216 -2.33 -4.06 -36.56
CA SER A 216 -3.24 -4.52 -35.51
C SER A 216 -2.68 -4.22 -34.12
N THR A 217 -3.56 -3.74 -33.23
CA THR A 217 -3.24 -3.47 -31.84
C THR A 217 -4.13 -4.33 -30.94
N THR A 218 -3.55 -4.98 -29.94
CA THR A 218 -4.26 -5.70 -28.90
C THR A 218 -3.77 -5.22 -27.55
N GLN A 219 -4.72 -4.93 -26.66
CA GLN A 219 -4.45 -4.44 -25.32
C GLN A 219 -5.12 -5.37 -24.31
N MET A 220 -4.38 -5.74 -23.28
CA MET A 220 -4.86 -6.55 -22.16
C MET A 220 -4.64 -5.74 -20.89
N TYR A 221 -5.70 -5.35 -20.19
CA TYR A 221 -5.60 -4.50 -18.99
C TYR A 221 -5.28 -5.29 -17.70
N SER A 222 -4.86 -6.55 -17.82
CA SER A 222 -4.57 -7.43 -16.68
C SER A 222 -3.27 -8.19 -16.92
N SER A 223 -2.72 -8.77 -15.85
CA SER A 223 -1.61 -9.70 -15.95
C SER A 223 -2.04 -10.94 -16.75
N ALA A 224 -1.18 -11.44 -17.65
CA ALA A 224 -1.57 -12.44 -18.64
C ALA A 224 -0.60 -13.62 -18.69
N HIS A 225 -1.14 -14.84 -18.83
CA HIS A 225 -0.38 -16.08 -19.06
C HIS A 225 -0.69 -16.66 -20.44
N PHE A 226 0.31 -16.67 -21.31
CA PHE A 226 0.22 -17.16 -22.67
C PHE A 226 0.75 -18.59 -22.79
N PHE A 227 -0.17 -19.54 -23.01
CA PHE A 227 0.17 -20.95 -23.24
C PHE A 227 0.65 -21.22 -24.67
N SER A 228 0.32 -20.32 -25.60
CA SER A 228 0.74 -20.37 -26.99
C SER A 228 1.75 -19.25 -27.28
N ALA A 229 2.66 -19.48 -28.23
CA ALA A 229 3.61 -18.45 -28.63
C ALA A 229 2.88 -17.23 -29.16
N VAL A 230 3.35 -16.05 -28.77
CA VAL A 230 2.82 -14.77 -29.23
C VAL A 230 3.57 -14.35 -30.49
N ILE A 231 2.83 -14.13 -31.58
CA ILE A 231 3.41 -13.73 -32.86
C ILE A 231 3.00 -12.30 -33.17
N ILE A 232 3.98 -11.40 -33.33
CA ILE A 232 3.76 -9.99 -33.64
C ILE A 232 4.34 -9.70 -35.03
N GLY A 233 3.48 -9.63 -36.03
CA GLY A 233 3.87 -9.37 -37.42
C GLY A 233 3.67 -7.92 -37.86
N GLY A 234 4.54 -7.43 -38.76
CA GLY A 234 4.49 -6.05 -39.25
C GLY A 234 4.62 -5.01 -38.13
N ASN A 235 3.82 -3.95 -38.18
CA ASN A 235 3.74 -2.91 -37.15
C ASN A 235 2.73 -3.25 -36.03
N GLY A 236 2.50 -4.54 -35.77
CA GLY A 236 1.56 -4.99 -34.74
C GLY A 236 1.98 -4.56 -33.34
N LYS A 237 1.00 -4.30 -32.46
CA LYS A 237 1.25 -3.86 -31.08
C LYS A 237 0.50 -4.72 -30.08
N LEU A 238 1.21 -5.33 -29.14
CA LEU A 238 0.63 -6.01 -27.98
C LEU A 238 0.98 -5.24 -26.70
N MET A 239 -0.04 -4.90 -25.91
CA MET A 239 0.12 -4.14 -24.67
C MET A 239 -0.49 -4.92 -23.51
N ILE A 240 0.27 -5.12 -22.43
CA ILE A 240 -0.12 -5.89 -21.25
C ILE A 240 -0.01 -5.00 -20.01
N GLY A 241 -1.10 -4.93 -19.27
CA GLY A 241 -1.32 -4.05 -18.12
C GLY A 241 -0.79 -4.57 -16.78
N GLY A 242 0.00 -5.63 -16.77
CA GLY A 242 0.49 -6.22 -15.52
C GLY A 242 1.68 -7.12 -15.79
N ASN A 243 1.81 -8.15 -14.97
CA ASN A 243 2.82 -9.18 -15.18
C ASN A 243 2.47 -10.04 -16.41
N ALA A 244 3.47 -10.50 -17.14
CA ALA A 244 3.25 -11.32 -18.33
C ALA A 244 4.08 -12.60 -18.26
N TRP A 245 3.44 -13.75 -18.41
CA TRP A 245 4.12 -15.04 -18.49
C TRP A 245 3.92 -15.67 -19.85
N PHE A 246 5.01 -15.92 -20.57
CA PHE A 246 5.01 -16.50 -21.91
C PHE A 246 5.57 -17.92 -21.86
N GLU A 247 4.68 -18.91 -21.88
CA GLU A 247 5.03 -20.33 -21.84
C GLU A 247 5.08 -20.97 -23.23
N GLY A 248 4.33 -20.44 -24.19
CA GLY A 248 4.13 -21.12 -25.46
C GLY A 248 5.40 -21.27 -26.32
N ILE A 249 5.40 -22.34 -27.14
CA ILE A 249 6.41 -22.63 -28.16
C ILE A 249 5.78 -22.35 -29.53
N GLU A 250 6.55 -21.76 -30.44
CA GLU A 250 6.10 -21.59 -31.82
C GLU A 250 5.93 -22.95 -32.52
N ALA A 251 4.87 -23.09 -33.32
CA ALA A 251 4.51 -24.32 -34.03
C ALA A 251 5.59 -24.87 -35.00
N HIS A 252 6.69 -24.14 -35.21
CA HIS A 252 7.80 -24.50 -36.10
C HIS A 252 9.03 -25.07 -35.38
N ASN A 253 8.84 -25.70 -34.21
CA ASN A 253 9.89 -26.35 -33.41
C ASN A 253 11.04 -25.43 -32.95
N LYS A 254 10.84 -24.11 -32.97
CA LYS A 254 11.78 -23.18 -32.35
C LYS A 254 11.27 -22.79 -30.96
N PRO A 255 12.10 -22.87 -29.91
CA PRO A 255 11.71 -22.50 -28.56
C PRO A 255 11.71 -20.97 -28.45
N TYR A 256 10.65 -20.34 -28.95
CA TYR A 256 10.40 -18.92 -28.76
C TYR A 256 9.06 -18.70 -28.07
N SER A 257 9.10 -17.91 -27.00
CA SER A 257 7.94 -17.47 -26.25
C SER A 257 7.20 -16.33 -26.97
N VAL A 258 7.97 -15.48 -27.67
CA VAL A 258 7.47 -14.37 -28.49
C VAL A 258 8.28 -14.30 -29.77
N THR A 259 7.62 -14.06 -30.90
CA THR A 259 8.25 -14.00 -32.23
C THR A 259 7.76 -12.78 -32.98
N PHE A 260 8.70 -11.99 -33.49
CA PHE A 260 8.41 -10.82 -34.31
C PHE A 260 8.63 -11.14 -35.80
N ASN A 261 7.55 -11.07 -36.58
CA ASN A 261 7.54 -11.39 -38.01
C ASN A 261 7.40 -10.11 -38.85
N GLY A 262 8.51 -9.39 -39.03
CA GLY A 262 8.55 -8.15 -39.80
C GLY A 262 9.34 -7.06 -39.09
N ASN A 263 8.94 -5.80 -39.32
CA ASN A 263 9.61 -4.62 -38.80
C ASN A 263 8.60 -3.74 -38.04
N ASN A 264 9.05 -3.10 -36.95
CA ASN A 264 8.29 -2.18 -36.10
C ASN A 264 7.16 -2.79 -35.26
N GLY A 265 7.21 -4.08 -34.99
CA GLY A 265 6.36 -4.71 -33.99
C GLY A 265 6.73 -4.26 -32.59
N ILE A 266 5.73 -4.09 -31.73
CA ILE A 266 5.92 -3.58 -30.37
C ILE A 266 5.21 -4.50 -29.37
N LEU A 267 5.94 -4.95 -28.35
CA LEU A 267 5.41 -5.58 -27.15
C LEU A 267 5.63 -4.64 -25.96
N ILE A 268 4.58 -4.30 -25.21
CA ILE A 268 4.68 -3.50 -23.98
C ILE A 268 4.11 -4.29 -22.80
N ILE A 269 4.83 -4.31 -21.69
CA ILE A 269 4.47 -5.00 -20.45
C ILE A 269 4.67 -4.02 -19.28
N SER A 270 3.62 -3.84 -18.49
CA SER A 270 3.59 -2.85 -17.40
C SER A 270 4.20 -3.34 -16.10
N GLY A 271 4.20 -4.66 -15.86
CA GLY A 271 4.84 -5.31 -14.71
C GLY A 271 6.11 -6.06 -15.09
N ASP A 272 6.36 -7.17 -14.40
CA ASP A 272 7.44 -8.10 -14.69
C ASP A 272 7.07 -9.05 -15.84
N ALA A 273 8.07 -9.48 -16.60
CA ALA A 273 7.90 -10.39 -17.73
C ALA A 273 8.68 -11.68 -17.51
N TYR A 274 7.98 -12.81 -17.65
CA TYR A 274 8.51 -14.15 -17.44
C TYR A 274 8.47 -14.91 -18.76
N PHE A 275 9.63 -15.24 -19.30
CA PHE A 275 9.76 -15.95 -20.58
C PHE A 275 10.27 -17.37 -20.36
N LYS A 276 9.46 -18.39 -20.69
CA LYS A 276 9.91 -19.78 -20.64
C LYS A 276 11.02 -20.05 -21.66
N TYR A 277 10.94 -19.39 -22.80
CA TYR A 277 11.91 -19.49 -23.89
C TYR A 277 12.36 -18.11 -24.37
N SER A 278 13.35 -18.06 -25.27
CA SER A 278 13.85 -16.79 -25.81
C SER A 278 12.79 -16.00 -26.59
N VAL A 279 13.03 -14.70 -26.76
CA VAL A 279 12.27 -13.86 -27.70
C VAL A 279 13.03 -13.79 -29.02
N ASP A 280 12.35 -14.07 -30.13
CA ASP A 280 12.89 -13.83 -31.47
C ASP A 280 12.45 -12.46 -31.96
N LEU A 281 13.40 -11.51 -31.97
CA LEU A 281 13.13 -10.15 -32.42
C LEU A 281 12.98 -10.02 -33.93
N GLY A 282 13.43 -10.98 -34.75
CA GLY A 282 13.31 -10.94 -36.22
C GLY A 282 13.69 -9.62 -36.92
N GLY A 283 13.51 -9.57 -38.25
CA GLY A 283 13.52 -8.32 -39.02
C GLY A 283 14.81 -7.49 -39.00
N THR A 284 14.68 -6.17 -39.23
CA THR A 284 15.80 -5.21 -39.39
C THR A 284 16.11 -4.40 -38.12
N ASN A 285 16.02 -5.00 -36.93
CA ASN A 285 16.29 -4.36 -35.63
C ASN A 285 15.34 -3.20 -35.23
N THR A 286 14.14 -3.12 -35.79
CA THR A 286 13.16 -2.07 -35.43
C THR A 286 12.00 -2.57 -34.59
N ASN A 287 12.06 -3.82 -34.11
CA ASN A 287 11.08 -4.39 -33.19
C ASN A 287 11.47 -4.07 -31.74
N TYR A 288 10.49 -3.80 -30.90
CA TYR A 288 10.71 -3.36 -29.52
C TYR A 288 9.95 -4.23 -28.52
N VAL A 289 10.63 -4.56 -27.43
CA VAL A 289 10.03 -5.15 -26.23
C VAL A 289 10.26 -4.16 -25.10
N CYS A 290 9.19 -3.59 -24.56
CA CYS A 290 9.19 -2.56 -23.54
C CYS A 290 8.65 -3.14 -22.24
N ILE A 291 9.51 -3.33 -21.26
CA ILE A 291 9.14 -3.88 -19.95
C ILE A 291 9.49 -2.85 -18.89
N ARG A 292 8.49 -2.40 -18.12
CA ARG A 292 8.68 -1.45 -17.03
C ARG A 292 9.26 -2.11 -15.78
N GLY A 293 8.83 -3.34 -15.48
CA GLY A 293 9.40 -4.17 -14.43
C GLY A 293 10.70 -4.86 -14.87
N ASN A 294 10.93 -6.04 -14.33
CA ASN A 294 12.07 -6.89 -14.65
C ASN A 294 11.70 -7.94 -15.69
N ALA A 295 12.67 -8.29 -16.53
CA ALA A 295 12.56 -9.42 -17.45
C ALA A 295 13.28 -10.62 -16.86
N TYR A 296 12.62 -11.78 -16.86
CA TYR A 296 13.16 -13.04 -16.39
C TYR A 296 13.02 -14.14 -17.45
N ARG A 297 13.99 -15.04 -17.50
CA ARG A 297 13.96 -16.24 -18.34
C ARG A 297 14.04 -17.47 -17.48
N LEU A 298 13.25 -18.49 -17.81
CA LEU A 298 13.35 -19.77 -17.13
C LEU A 298 14.73 -20.38 -17.40
N ARG A 299 15.41 -20.79 -16.33
CA ARG A 299 16.71 -21.45 -16.41
C ARG A 299 16.55 -22.80 -17.09
N THR A 300 17.39 -23.05 -18.10
CA THR A 300 17.40 -24.31 -18.85
C THR A 300 17.55 -25.51 -17.91
N GLY A 301 16.68 -26.50 -18.06
CA GLY A 301 16.69 -27.72 -17.24
C GLY A 301 16.02 -27.59 -15.86
N THR A 302 15.41 -26.44 -15.55
CA THR A 302 14.62 -26.24 -14.32
C THR A 302 13.14 -26.05 -14.66
N THR A 303 12.25 -26.24 -13.68
CA THR A 303 10.82 -26.01 -13.85
C THR A 303 10.38 -24.63 -13.36
N ASN A 304 11.02 -24.10 -12.30
CA ASN A 304 10.56 -22.88 -11.61
C ASN A 304 11.72 -21.94 -11.21
N THR A 305 12.92 -22.09 -11.77
CA THR A 305 14.03 -21.18 -11.47
C THR A 305 14.18 -20.14 -12.56
N TRP A 306 13.96 -18.89 -12.19
CA TRP A 306 13.98 -17.75 -13.09
C TRP A 306 15.29 -16.97 -12.92
N ASP A 307 15.94 -16.65 -14.03
CA ASP A 307 17.14 -15.82 -14.07
C ASP A 307 16.80 -14.47 -14.71
N PRO A 308 17.42 -13.36 -14.28
CA PRO A 308 17.31 -12.09 -15.00
C PRO A 308 17.62 -12.29 -16.49
N TYR A 309 16.83 -11.65 -17.37
CA TYR A 309 16.96 -11.77 -18.82
C TYR A 309 17.48 -10.46 -19.45
N PRO A 310 18.78 -10.14 -19.30
CA PRO A 310 19.33 -8.82 -19.66
C PRO A 310 19.35 -8.56 -21.18
N GLU A 311 19.24 -9.60 -22.01
CA GLU A 311 19.18 -9.46 -23.47
C GLU A 311 17.87 -8.79 -23.92
N ILE A 312 16.79 -8.95 -23.15
CA ILE A 312 15.55 -8.20 -23.34
C ILE A 312 15.75 -6.84 -22.69
N LYS A 313 16.06 -5.86 -23.53
CA LYS A 313 16.33 -4.51 -23.07
C LYS A 313 15.13 -3.99 -22.26
N THR A 314 15.37 -3.71 -20.99
CA THR A 314 14.41 -3.03 -20.11
C THR A 314 14.09 -1.64 -20.69
N ALA A 315 12.96 -1.06 -20.28
CA ALA A 315 12.29 0.12 -20.87
C ALA A 315 13.20 1.29 -21.37
N GLN A 316 14.42 1.46 -20.86
CA GLN A 316 15.38 2.50 -21.27
C GLN A 316 15.80 2.53 -22.75
N THR A 317 15.43 1.55 -23.58
CA THR A 317 15.65 1.60 -25.05
C THR A 317 14.36 1.69 -25.86
N CYS A 318 13.22 1.83 -25.20
CA CYS A 318 11.98 2.12 -25.89
C CYS A 318 11.94 3.58 -26.32
N PRO A 319 11.57 3.88 -27.58
CA PRO A 319 11.38 5.25 -28.02
C PRO A 319 10.50 6.04 -27.02
N PRO A 320 10.87 7.26 -26.60
CA PRO A 320 10.12 8.05 -25.62
C PRO A 320 8.64 8.26 -25.99
N LEU A 321 8.35 8.25 -27.29
CA LEU A 321 7.00 8.31 -27.85
C LEU A 321 6.14 7.09 -27.46
N ILE A 322 6.74 5.91 -27.27
CA ILE A 322 6.02 4.69 -26.88
C ILE A 322 5.72 4.69 -25.39
N GLU A 323 6.67 5.10 -24.53
CA GLU A 323 6.41 5.21 -23.08
C GLU A 323 5.31 6.21 -22.73
N GLN A 324 5.18 7.30 -23.50
CA GLN A 324 4.11 8.30 -23.31
C GLN A 324 2.76 7.89 -23.93
N GLN A 325 2.75 6.96 -24.89
CA GLN A 325 1.54 6.50 -25.57
C GLN A 325 0.87 5.31 -24.90
N VAL A 326 1.54 4.71 -23.93
CA VAL A 326 1.05 3.53 -23.24
C VAL A 326 0.63 3.95 -21.84
N GLU A 327 -0.68 4.02 -21.60
CA GLU A 327 -1.16 3.98 -20.22
C GLU A 327 -0.67 2.65 -19.65
N TYR A 328 0.34 2.69 -18.79
CA TYR A 328 0.68 1.53 -17.97
C TYR A 328 -0.52 1.27 -17.07
N PHE A 329 -1.21 0.18 -17.32
CA PHE A 329 -2.30 -0.27 -16.46
C PHE A 329 -1.70 -1.03 -15.29
N TYR A 330 -2.46 -1.16 -14.21
CA TYR A 330 -2.04 -1.95 -13.08
C TYR A 330 -2.95 -3.16 -12.90
N ASP A 331 -2.42 -4.24 -12.32
CA ASP A 331 -3.26 -5.38 -11.94
C ASP A 331 -4.21 -4.94 -10.83
N ILE A 332 -5.51 -5.05 -11.09
CA ILE A 332 -6.54 -4.67 -10.11
C ILE A 332 -6.38 -5.41 -8.77
N SER A 333 -5.77 -6.60 -8.78
CA SER A 333 -5.53 -7.43 -7.60
C SER A 333 -4.43 -6.91 -6.70
N GLU A 334 -3.56 -6.04 -7.22
CA GLU A 334 -2.39 -5.50 -6.52
C GLU A 334 -2.69 -4.14 -5.84
N TRP A 335 -3.92 -3.63 -5.94
CA TRP A 335 -4.33 -2.42 -5.24
C TRP A 335 -4.48 -2.67 -3.74
N GLY A 336 -3.93 -1.77 -2.93
CA GLY A 336 -4.00 -1.86 -1.49
C GLY A 336 -3.65 -0.54 -0.82
N ILE A 337 -3.64 -0.54 0.51
CA ILE A 337 -3.10 0.57 1.29
C ILE A 337 -1.60 0.33 1.47
N ILE A 338 -0.77 1.31 1.10
CA ILE A 338 0.67 1.22 1.29
C ILE A 338 1.04 1.68 2.70
N GLU A 339 1.42 0.72 3.54
CA GLU A 339 1.73 0.94 4.97
C GLU A 339 2.96 1.84 5.17
N SER A 340 3.93 1.81 4.25
CA SER A 340 5.11 2.69 4.31
C SER A 340 4.76 4.17 4.12
N ASN A 341 3.57 4.48 3.62
CA ASN A 341 3.10 5.85 3.37
C ASN A 341 2.14 6.35 4.46
N LEU A 342 1.97 5.59 5.56
CA LEU A 342 1.19 6.04 6.71
C LEU A 342 1.93 7.17 7.43
N ASN A 343 1.55 8.41 7.13
CA ASN A 343 2.08 9.57 7.83
C ASN A 343 1.17 9.93 9.02
N VAL A 344 1.60 9.57 10.22
CA VAL A 344 0.91 9.88 11.47
C VAL A 344 1.42 11.21 12.03
N ILE A 345 0.54 12.20 12.14
CA ILE A 345 0.84 13.51 12.72
C ILE A 345 0.23 13.56 14.13
N TYR A 346 1.09 13.75 15.13
CA TYR A 346 0.74 13.84 16.56
C TYR A 346 0.49 15.27 17.04
#